data_AF-A0A1U7GET3-F1
#
_entry.id   AF-A0A1U7GET3-F1
#
_cell.length_a   1.000
_cell.length_b   1.000
_cell.length_c   1.000
_cell.angle_alpha   90.00
_cell.angle_beta   90.00
_cell.angle_gamma   90.00
#
_symmetry.space_group_name_H-M   'P 1'
#
loop_
_entity.id
_entity.type
_entity.pdbx_description
1 polymer ?
#
loop_
_entity_poly.entity_id
_entity_poly.type
_entity_poly.pdbx_seq_one_letter_code
_entity_poly.pdbx_strand_id
1 'polypeptide(L)'
;MGLWCLLAEHPEHTVVLDDISTLFGQKGALQILLAALGGSPGEPRAVTYATKDERKSFEFTGGIVAISNVPLRRDPLADAVASRVALLEHEPSDEMLAVFMRHEALKGFEDIPPEECREVVEFVIAETRACDYRLDLRSMKKAWQDYRLDRHGKSQRPWRDLVRSSLKRLVEPGVPDPGSRGERVEWERAVALDLFRQFPADKRGRDEEWARLVGSSPHSLYRRKRELERAGRM
;
A
#
# COMPACT_ATOMS: atom_id res chain seq x y z
N MET A 1 -21.48 -2.29 -1.55
CA MET A 1 -21.81 -3.57 -2.20
C MET A 1 -20.78 -4.61 -1.78
N GLY A 2 -21.18 -5.77 -1.30
CA GLY A 2 -20.25 -6.80 -0.81
C GLY A 2 -19.67 -7.67 -1.94
N LEU A 3 -18.54 -8.33 -1.69
CA LEU A 3 -17.88 -9.22 -2.67
C LEU A 3 -18.84 -10.30 -3.21
N TRP A 4 -19.66 -10.90 -2.34
CA TRP A 4 -20.64 -11.90 -2.79
C TRP A 4 -21.64 -11.33 -3.80
N CYS A 5 -22.19 -10.14 -3.55
CA CYS A 5 -23.13 -9.48 -4.46
C CYS A 5 -22.46 -9.18 -5.81
N LEU A 6 -21.22 -8.69 -5.78
CA LEU A 6 -20.45 -8.41 -6.99
C LEU A 6 -20.28 -9.65 -7.87
N LEU A 7 -19.89 -10.78 -7.28
CA LEU A 7 -19.72 -12.02 -8.02
C LEU A 7 -21.05 -12.61 -8.48
N ALA A 8 -22.12 -12.48 -7.68
CA ALA A 8 -23.45 -12.98 -8.02
C ALA A 8 -24.13 -12.18 -9.14
N GLU A 9 -23.90 -10.87 -9.21
CA GLU A 9 -24.40 -9.99 -10.28
C GLU A 9 -23.62 -10.17 -11.59
N HIS A 10 -22.38 -10.64 -11.50
CA HIS A 10 -21.48 -10.82 -12.64
C HIS A 10 -20.79 -12.20 -12.64
N PRO A 11 -21.55 -13.30 -12.71
CA PRO A 11 -21.02 -14.65 -12.49
C PRO A 11 -20.05 -15.13 -13.57
N GLU A 12 -20.12 -14.57 -14.76
CA GLU A 12 -19.29 -14.95 -15.92
C GLU A 12 -18.15 -13.95 -16.21
N HIS A 13 -18.09 -12.83 -15.49
CA HIS A 13 -17.12 -11.77 -15.77
C HIS A 13 -15.77 -12.00 -15.10
N THR A 14 -14.72 -11.44 -15.69
CA THR A 14 -13.45 -11.25 -14.99
C THR A 14 -13.56 -10.05 -14.06
N VAL A 15 -13.51 -10.31 -12.76
CA VAL A 15 -13.55 -9.29 -11.71
C VAL A 15 -12.14 -8.91 -11.30
N VAL A 16 -11.82 -7.62 -11.41
CA VAL A 16 -10.55 -7.05 -10.94
C VAL A 16 -10.77 -6.45 -9.56
N LEU A 17 -10.06 -6.97 -8.58
CA LEU A 17 -10.03 -6.48 -7.20
C LEU A 17 -8.70 -5.74 -6.99
N ASP A 18 -8.76 -4.42 -6.93
CA ASP A 18 -7.59 -3.57 -6.69
C ASP A 18 -7.46 -3.21 -5.20
N ASP A 19 -6.22 -2.98 -4.75
CA ASP A 19 -5.82 -2.72 -3.37
C ASP A 19 -6.51 -3.62 -2.32
N ILE A 20 -6.37 -4.94 -2.48
CA ILE A 20 -7.06 -5.92 -1.63
C ILE A 20 -6.41 -6.14 -0.25
N SER A 21 -5.49 -5.27 0.15
CA SER A 21 -4.75 -5.36 1.42
C SER A 21 -5.68 -5.53 2.63
N THR A 22 -6.81 -4.82 2.64
CA THR A 22 -7.84 -4.89 3.70
C THR A 22 -8.72 -6.14 3.62
N LEU A 23 -8.85 -6.75 2.44
CA LEU A 23 -9.68 -7.93 2.21
C LEU A 23 -9.15 -9.15 2.96
N PHE A 24 -7.84 -9.27 3.09
CA PHE A 24 -7.19 -10.35 3.85
C PHE A 24 -7.54 -10.35 5.34
N GLY A 25 -7.97 -9.21 5.90
CA GLY A 25 -8.48 -9.14 7.27
C GLY A 25 -9.90 -9.68 7.45
N GLN A 26 -10.63 -9.91 6.35
CA GLN A 26 -12.06 -10.24 6.37
C GLN A 26 -12.27 -11.73 6.05
N LYS A 27 -12.36 -12.56 7.10
CA LYS A 27 -12.52 -14.03 6.96
C LYS A 27 -13.67 -14.43 6.04
N GLY A 28 -14.80 -13.72 6.09
CA GLY A 28 -15.94 -13.98 5.21
C GLY A 28 -15.65 -13.72 3.73
N ALA A 29 -14.89 -12.67 3.43
CA ALA A 29 -14.46 -12.37 2.06
C ALA A 29 -13.49 -13.44 1.54
N LEU A 30 -12.54 -13.89 2.37
CA LEU A 30 -11.64 -14.99 2.03
C LEU A 30 -12.39 -16.30 1.77
N GLN A 31 -13.43 -16.62 2.55
CA GLN A 31 -14.26 -17.80 2.30
C GLN A 31 -15.02 -17.71 0.97
N ILE A 32 -15.54 -16.54 0.61
CA ILE A 32 -16.17 -16.30 -0.69
C ILE A 32 -15.14 -16.50 -1.81
N LEU A 33 -13.93 -15.93 -1.68
CA LEU A 33 -12.85 -16.12 -2.65
C LEU A 33 -12.45 -17.59 -2.78
N LEU A 34 -12.31 -18.32 -1.67
CA LEU A 34 -11.98 -19.75 -1.69
C LEU A 34 -13.02 -20.57 -2.46
N ALA A 35 -14.31 -20.23 -2.33
CA ALA A 35 -15.36 -20.87 -3.11
C ALA A 35 -15.31 -20.46 -4.59
N ALA A 36 -15.04 -19.19 -4.88
CA ALA A 36 -14.96 -18.66 -6.24
C ALA A 36 -13.68 -19.08 -6.99
N LEU A 37 -12.63 -19.48 -6.29
CA LEU A 37 -11.34 -19.91 -6.84
C LEU A 37 -11.13 -21.43 -6.77
N GLY A 38 -11.98 -22.16 -6.05
CA GLY A 38 -11.90 -23.62 -5.93
C GLY A 38 -12.61 -24.34 -7.07
N GLY A 39 -12.11 -25.50 -7.49
CA GLY A 39 -12.74 -26.32 -8.53
C GLY A 39 -11.78 -26.67 -9.67
N SER A 40 -12.29 -27.37 -10.68
CA SER A 40 -11.52 -27.72 -11.88
C SER A 40 -11.53 -26.57 -12.89
N PRO A 41 -10.43 -26.33 -13.63
CA PRO A 41 -10.43 -25.36 -14.72
C PRO A 41 -11.54 -25.65 -15.74
N GLY A 42 -12.32 -24.63 -16.10
CA GLY A 42 -13.41 -24.73 -17.07
C GLY A 42 -14.76 -25.20 -16.51
N GLU A 43 -14.84 -25.60 -15.24
CA GLU A 43 -16.10 -25.98 -14.59
C GLU A 43 -16.68 -24.82 -13.77
N PRO A 44 -18.02 -24.65 -13.76
CA PRO A 44 -18.69 -23.69 -12.87
C PRO A 44 -18.42 -23.99 -11.39
N ARG A 45 -18.26 -22.94 -10.59
CA ARG A 45 -17.92 -23.03 -9.17
C ARG A 45 -19.07 -22.53 -8.31
N ALA A 46 -19.60 -23.40 -7.44
CA ALA A 46 -20.71 -23.03 -6.57
C ALA A 46 -20.23 -22.12 -5.43
N VAL A 47 -20.59 -20.84 -5.47
CA VAL A 47 -20.27 -19.86 -4.43
C VAL A 47 -21.44 -19.76 -3.45
N THR A 48 -21.29 -20.35 -2.27
CA THR A 48 -22.31 -20.34 -1.22
C THR A 48 -22.02 -19.27 -0.18
N TYR A 49 -23.04 -18.50 0.19
CA TYR A 49 -23.01 -17.57 1.32
C TYR A 49 -24.22 -17.83 2.22
N ALA A 50 -23.94 -18.04 3.50
CA ALA A 50 -24.97 -18.27 4.51
C ALA A 50 -24.95 -17.13 5.53
N THR A 51 -26.10 -16.50 5.73
CA THR A 51 -26.38 -15.63 6.87
C THR A 51 -27.12 -16.44 7.93
N LYS A 52 -27.43 -15.81 9.07
CA LYS A 52 -28.26 -16.43 10.11
C LYS A 52 -29.67 -16.80 9.61
N ASP A 53 -30.17 -16.05 8.64
CA ASP A 53 -31.57 -16.11 8.21
C ASP A 53 -31.74 -16.75 6.83
N GLU A 54 -30.68 -16.82 6.00
CA GLU A 54 -30.80 -17.27 4.62
C GLU A 54 -29.50 -17.89 4.08
N ARG A 55 -29.62 -18.91 3.21
CA ARG A 55 -28.51 -19.49 2.46
C ARG A 55 -28.72 -19.22 0.97
N LYS A 56 -27.77 -18.51 0.35
CA LYS A 56 -27.76 -18.21 -1.09
C LYS A 56 -26.58 -18.89 -1.77
N SER A 57 -26.78 -19.29 -3.01
CA SER A 57 -25.74 -19.86 -3.87
C SER A 57 -25.94 -19.44 -5.31
N PHE A 58 -24.85 -19.31 -6.05
CA PHE A 58 -24.84 -19.14 -7.50
C PHE A 58 -23.63 -19.86 -8.09
N GLU A 59 -23.66 -20.11 -9.40
CA GLU A 59 -22.53 -20.67 -10.14
C GLU A 59 -21.66 -19.54 -10.68
N PHE A 60 -20.36 -19.62 -10.40
CA PHE A 60 -19.35 -18.67 -10.86
C PHE A 60 -18.45 -19.31 -11.90
N THR A 61 -18.40 -18.76 -13.10
CA THR A 61 -17.55 -19.21 -14.22
C THR A 61 -16.48 -18.18 -14.57
N GLY A 62 -16.62 -16.93 -14.10
CA GLY A 62 -15.76 -15.80 -14.41
C GLY A 62 -14.32 -15.88 -13.87
N GLY A 63 -13.51 -14.86 -14.18
CA GLY A 63 -12.13 -14.73 -13.70
C GLY A 63 -12.03 -13.86 -12.45
N ILE A 64 -10.97 -14.01 -11.67
CA ILE A 64 -10.61 -13.06 -10.60
C ILE A 64 -9.16 -12.66 -10.78
N VAL A 65 -8.92 -11.35 -10.87
CA VAL A 65 -7.59 -10.75 -10.81
C VAL A 65 -7.52 -9.91 -9.54
N ALA A 66 -6.56 -10.21 -8.67
CA ALA A 66 -6.40 -9.53 -7.40
C ALA A 66 -5.04 -8.82 -7.35
N ILE A 67 -5.05 -7.53 -7.01
CA ILE A 67 -3.86 -6.69 -6.93
C ILE A 67 -3.69 -6.23 -5.49
N SER A 68 -2.48 -6.42 -4.95
CA SER A 68 -2.14 -5.99 -3.61
C SER A 68 -0.79 -5.31 -3.57
N ASN A 69 -0.68 -4.25 -2.77
CA ASN A 69 0.58 -3.57 -2.46
C ASN A 69 1.31 -4.20 -1.28
N VAL A 70 0.72 -5.22 -0.65
CA VAL A 70 1.31 -5.96 0.47
C VAL A 70 1.38 -7.44 0.12
N PRO A 71 2.41 -8.16 0.60
CA PRO A 71 2.45 -9.59 0.45
C PRO A 71 1.23 -10.22 1.13
N LEU A 72 0.78 -11.35 0.58
CA LEU A 72 -0.25 -12.15 1.21
C LEU A 72 0.22 -12.56 2.62
N ARG A 73 -0.63 -12.35 3.64
CA ARG A 73 -0.30 -12.77 5.01
C ARG A 73 -0.11 -14.29 5.06
N ARG A 74 0.78 -14.75 5.93
CA ARG A 74 0.94 -16.18 6.23
C ARG A 74 -0.04 -16.59 7.33
N ASP A 75 -1.26 -16.86 6.94
CA ASP A 75 -2.27 -17.49 7.79
C ASP A 75 -2.99 -18.60 7.02
N PRO A 76 -3.61 -19.58 7.70
CA PRO A 76 -4.16 -20.76 7.02
C PRO A 76 -5.20 -20.45 5.93
N LEU A 77 -5.98 -19.37 6.05
CA LEU A 77 -6.96 -19.00 5.02
C LEU A 77 -6.25 -18.33 3.84
N ALA A 78 -5.30 -17.45 4.11
CA ALA A 78 -4.48 -16.83 3.08
C ALA A 78 -3.65 -17.87 2.31
N ASP A 79 -3.01 -18.82 2.98
CA ASP A 79 -2.27 -19.93 2.35
C ASP A 79 -3.19 -20.81 1.47
N ALA A 80 -4.43 -21.01 1.91
CA ALA A 80 -5.45 -21.71 1.12
C ALA A 80 -5.85 -20.92 -0.14
N VAL A 81 -5.90 -19.59 -0.07
CA VAL A 81 -6.13 -18.75 -1.26
C VAL A 81 -4.90 -18.80 -2.18
N ALA A 82 -3.69 -18.65 -1.63
CA ALA A 82 -2.43 -18.72 -2.37
C ALA A 82 -2.29 -20.00 -3.19
N SER A 83 -2.65 -21.15 -2.61
CA SER A 83 -2.58 -22.44 -3.30
C SER A 83 -3.56 -22.60 -4.46
N ARG A 84 -4.53 -21.70 -4.62
CA ARG A 84 -5.54 -21.70 -5.70
C ARG A 84 -5.33 -20.59 -6.73
N VAL A 85 -4.29 -19.77 -6.60
CA VAL A 85 -4.02 -18.64 -7.49
C VAL A 85 -2.62 -18.68 -8.06
N ALA A 86 -2.46 -18.17 -9.27
CA ALA A 86 -1.14 -17.84 -9.80
C ALA A 86 -0.67 -16.55 -9.14
N LEU A 87 0.29 -16.66 -8.22
CA LEU A 87 0.91 -15.49 -7.60
C LEU A 87 2.00 -14.95 -8.54
N LEU A 88 1.84 -13.70 -8.96
CA LEU A 88 2.82 -12.98 -9.76
C LEU A 88 3.35 -11.80 -8.96
N GLU A 89 4.65 -11.80 -8.68
CA GLU A 89 5.34 -10.68 -8.06
C GLU A 89 5.66 -9.64 -9.14
N HIS A 90 5.16 -8.42 -8.97
CA HIS A 90 5.42 -7.31 -9.89
C HIS A 90 6.40 -6.33 -9.27
N GLU A 91 7.69 -6.51 -9.59
CA GLU A 91 8.77 -5.64 -9.13
C GLU A 91 9.60 -5.16 -10.34
N PRO A 92 9.14 -4.13 -11.07
CA PRO A 92 9.92 -3.56 -12.17
C PRO A 92 11.19 -2.90 -11.62
N SER A 93 12.32 -3.11 -12.30
CA SER A 93 13.57 -2.46 -11.92
C SER A 93 13.55 -0.96 -12.24
N ASP A 94 14.42 -0.19 -11.58
CA ASP A 94 14.58 1.24 -11.85
C ASP A 94 14.93 1.51 -13.33
N GLU A 95 15.69 0.62 -13.98
CA GLU A 95 15.98 0.69 -15.41
C GLU A 95 14.73 0.51 -16.27
N MET A 96 13.87 -0.46 -15.93
CA MET A 96 12.60 -0.66 -16.62
C MET A 96 11.69 0.54 -16.45
N LEU A 97 11.62 1.09 -15.23
CA LEU A 97 10.86 2.30 -14.93
C LEU A 97 11.40 3.51 -15.69
N ALA A 98 12.72 3.71 -15.72
CA ALA A 98 13.34 4.81 -16.46
C ALA A 98 13.06 4.72 -17.97
N VAL A 99 13.12 3.52 -18.56
CA VAL A 99 12.75 3.30 -19.97
C VAL A 99 11.27 3.62 -20.18
N PHE A 100 10.40 3.15 -19.30
CA PHE A 100 8.96 3.42 -19.39
C PHE A 100 8.65 4.92 -19.26
N MET A 101 9.29 5.63 -18.32
CA MET A 101 9.14 7.08 -18.16
C MET A 101 9.54 7.84 -19.43
N ARG A 102 10.66 7.46 -20.05
CA ARG A 102 11.10 8.05 -21.34
C ARG A 102 10.10 7.78 -22.46
N HIS A 103 9.55 6.57 -22.50
CA HIS A 103 8.51 6.22 -23.47
C HIS A 103 7.25 7.06 -23.28
N GLU A 104 6.79 7.23 -22.04
CA GLU A 104 5.62 8.08 -21.74
C GLU A 104 5.86 9.55 -22.10
N ALA A 105 7.08 10.06 -21.91
CA ALA A 105 7.43 11.44 -22.28
C ALA A 105 7.24 11.73 -23.78
N LEU A 106 7.37 10.72 -24.65
CA LEU A 106 7.17 10.89 -26.10
C LEU A 106 5.72 11.28 -26.47
N LYS A 107 4.76 11.06 -25.57
CA LYS A 107 3.35 11.38 -25.78
C LYS A 107 3.01 12.83 -25.43
N GLY A 108 3.92 13.56 -24.78
CA GLY A 108 3.64 14.85 -24.15
C GLY A 108 2.73 14.70 -22.91
N PHE A 109 2.41 15.82 -22.26
CA PHE A 109 1.52 15.84 -21.11
C PHE A 109 0.71 17.13 -21.06
N GLU A 110 -0.60 17.03 -21.30
CA GLU A 110 -1.50 18.19 -21.42
C GLU A 110 -0.97 19.21 -22.45
N ASP A 111 -0.53 20.40 -22.01
CA ASP A 111 0.06 21.46 -22.84
C ASP A 111 1.60 21.45 -22.85
N ILE A 112 2.24 20.45 -22.23
CA ILE A 112 3.68 20.26 -22.25
C ILE A 112 4.06 19.40 -23.48
N PRO A 113 4.91 19.90 -24.39
CA PRO A 113 5.37 19.14 -25.54
C PRO A 113 6.33 18.00 -25.12
N PRO A 114 6.47 16.94 -25.96
CA PRO A 114 7.29 15.78 -25.65
C PRO A 114 8.75 16.07 -25.23
N GLU A 115 9.36 17.08 -25.84
CA GLU A 115 10.74 17.48 -25.59
C GLU A 115 10.92 18.00 -24.15
N GLU A 116 9.98 18.83 -23.69
CA GLU A 116 9.95 19.35 -22.33
C GLU A 116 9.56 18.25 -21.32
N CYS A 117 8.62 17.37 -21.67
CA CYS A 117 8.30 16.19 -20.86
C CYS A 117 9.53 15.30 -20.63
N ARG A 118 10.36 15.13 -21.67
CA ARG A 118 11.60 14.38 -21.60
C ARG A 118 12.63 15.07 -20.70
N GLU A 119 12.76 16.39 -20.78
CA GLU A 119 13.63 17.15 -19.86
C GLU A 119 13.27 16.88 -18.39
N VAL A 120 11.98 16.95 -18.06
CA VAL A 120 11.48 16.71 -16.71
C VAL A 120 11.76 15.27 -16.28
N VAL A 121 11.52 14.28 -17.14
CA VAL A 121 11.79 12.87 -16.85
C VAL A 121 13.27 12.60 -16.61
N GLU A 122 14.17 13.12 -17.44
CA GLU A 122 15.61 12.91 -17.23
C GLU A 122 16.08 13.57 -15.94
N PHE A 123 15.49 14.71 -15.56
CA PHE A 123 15.77 15.33 -14.26
C PHE A 123 15.32 14.44 -13.10
N VAL A 124 14.10 13.90 -13.13
CA VAL A 124 13.60 12.97 -12.09
C VAL A 124 14.51 11.75 -11.98
N ILE A 125 14.88 11.13 -13.10
CA ILE A 125 15.77 9.96 -13.12
C ILE A 125 17.14 10.31 -12.52
N ALA A 126 17.72 11.45 -12.91
CA ALA A 126 19.02 11.87 -12.41
C ALA A 126 19.00 12.17 -10.91
N GLU A 127 17.99 12.91 -10.42
CA GLU A 127 17.88 13.26 -8.99
C GLU A 127 17.56 12.04 -8.13
N THR A 128 16.65 11.16 -8.57
CA THR A 128 16.35 9.91 -7.87
C THR A 128 17.60 9.04 -7.70
N ARG A 129 18.42 8.91 -8.75
CA ARG A 129 19.71 8.18 -8.69
C ARG A 129 20.74 8.88 -7.81
N ALA A 130 20.85 10.20 -7.90
CA ALA A 130 21.80 10.97 -7.10
C ALA A 130 21.51 10.91 -5.59
N CYS A 131 20.24 10.75 -5.22
CA CYS A 131 19.80 10.64 -3.84
C CYS A 131 19.58 9.20 -3.34
N ASP A 132 19.90 8.19 -4.17
CA ASP A 132 19.69 6.77 -3.86
C ASP A 132 18.22 6.44 -3.48
N TYR A 133 17.29 7.06 -4.20
CA TYR A 133 15.85 6.84 -4.07
C TYR A 133 15.38 5.80 -5.10
N ARG A 134 14.30 5.08 -4.81
CA ARG A 134 13.66 4.24 -5.84
C ARG A 134 12.92 5.09 -6.86
N LEU A 135 12.91 4.66 -8.13
CA LEU A 135 12.05 5.29 -9.12
C LEU A 135 10.59 4.90 -8.90
N ASP A 136 9.71 5.87 -9.14
CA ASP A 136 8.27 5.71 -9.03
C ASP A 136 7.56 6.55 -10.10
N LEU A 137 6.56 5.94 -10.76
CA LEU A 137 5.82 6.58 -11.85
C LEU A 137 4.92 7.72 -11.36
N ARG A 138 4.54 7.75 -10.07
CA ARG A 138 3.77 8.89 -9.52
C ARG A 138 4.67 10.12 -9.39
N SER A 139 5.94 9.94 -9.04
CA SER A 139 6.94 11.01 -9.04
C SER A 139 7.07 11.69 -10.40
N MET A 140 7.05 10.92 -11.50
CA MET A 140 7.06 11.47 -12.87
C MET A 140 5.84 12.35 -13.14
N LYS A 141 4.62 11.85 -12.90
CA LYS A 141 3.39 12.62 -13.15
C LYS A 141 3.35 13.91 -12.33
N LYS A 142 3.78 13.83 -11.08
CA LYS A 142 3.88 15.00 -10.21
C LYS A 142 4.91 16.01 -10.72
N ALA A 143 6.07 15.55 -11.20
CA ALA A 143 7.10 16.41 -11.75
C ALA A 143 6.62 17.18 -12.99
N TRP A 144 5.82 16.55 -13.87
CA TRP A 144 5.19 17.27 -14.98
C TRP A 144 4.19 18.33 -14.50
N GLN A 145 3.43 18.07 -13.44
CA GLN A 145 2.56 19.07 -12.83
C GLN A 145 3.35 20.24 -12.22
N ASP A 146 4.44 19.95 -11.52
CA ASP A 146 5.34 20.96 -10.95
C ASP A 146 5.97 21.83 -12.06
N TYR A 147 6.44 21.20 -13.15
CA TYR A 147 6.94 21.90 -14.34
C TYR A 147 5.88 22.83 -14.94
N ARG A 148 4.67 22.33 -15.10
CA ARG A 148 3.56 23.09 -15.67
C ARG A 148 3.16 24.28 -14.81
N LEU A 149 3.12 24.10 -13.49
CA LEU A 149 2.86 25.19 -12.55
C LEU A 149 3.90 26.30 -12.69
N ASP A 150 5.17 25.92 -12.83
CA ASP A 150 6.28 26.87 -13.03
C ASP A 150 6.20 27.57 -14.39
N ARG A 151 5.97 26.82 -15.47
CA ARG A 151 5.77 27.35 -16.83
C ARG A 151 4.67 28.41 -16.89
N HIS A 152 3.59 28.23 -16.14
CA HIS A 152 2.47 29.17 -16.10
C HIS A 152 2.64 30.30 -15.07
N GLY A 153 3.80 30.42 -14.41
CA GLY A 153 4.03 31.43 -13.37
C GLY A 153 3.14 31.25 -12.13
N LYS A 154 2.66 30.02 -11.88
CA LYS A 154 1.81 29.67 -10.73
C LYS A 154 2.61 29.05 -9.58
N SER A 155 3.91 28.85 -9.76
CA SER A 155 4.84 28.44 -8.71
C SER A 155 5.48 29.68 -8.07
N GLN A 156 5.86 29.58 -6.79
CA GLN A 156 6.77 30.54 -6.16
C GLN A 156 8.25 30.12 -6.25
N ARG A 157 8.50 28.91 -6.74
CA ARG A 157 9.81 28.27 -6.81
C ARG A 157 9.98 27.56 -8.14
N PRO A 158 11.20 27.48 -8.68
CA PRO A 158 11.47 26.69 -9.88
C PRO A 158 11.01 25.24 -9.72
N TRP A 159 10.49 24.65 -10.79
CA TRP A 159 9.95 23.30 -10.76
C TRP A 159 10.95 22.25 -10.26
N ARG A 160 12.25 22.42 -10.58
CA ARG A 160 13.32 21.52 -10.13
C ARG A 160 13.40 21.43 -8.60
N ASP A 161 13.16 22.54 -7.90
CA ASP A 161 13.17 22.57 -6.44
C ASP A 161 11.89 21.96 -5.83
N LEU A 162 10.76 22.09 -6.54
CA LEU A 162 9.51 21.42 -6.18
C LEU A 162 9.65 19.90 -6.30
N VAL A 163 10.27 19.43 -7.38
CA VAL A 163 10.56 18.01 -7.62
C VAL A 163 11.49 17.45 -6.55
N ARG A 164 12.62 18.12 -6.26
CA ARG A 164 13.54 17.71 -5.16
C ARG A 164 12.84 17.61 -3.83
N SER A 165 12.04 18.62 -3.49
CA SER A 165 11.26 18.64 -2.24
C SER A 165 10.26 17.48 -2.19
N SER A 166 9.65 17.15 -3.31
CA SER A 166 8.70 16.05 -3.43
C SER A 166 9.36 14.69 -3.30
N LEU A 167 10.50 14.47 -3.97
CA LEU A 167 11.28 13.24 -3.85
C LEU A 167 11.73 13.00 -2.41
N LYS A 168 12.21 14.03 -1.73
CA LYS A 168 12.59 13.93 -0.31
C LYS A 168 11.42 13.51 0.59
N ARG A 169 10.23 14.08 0.38
CA ARG A 169 9.01 13.73 1.15
C ARG A 169 8.50 12.31 0.90
N LEU A 170 8.77 11.75 -0.28
CA LEU A 170 8.39 10.37 -0.61
C LEU A 170 9.30 9.34 0.08
N VAL A 171 10.51 9.75 0.46
CA VAL A 171 11.53 8.88 1.06
C VAL A 171 11.58 8.99 2.57
N GLU A 172 11.18 10.14 3.14
CA GLU A 172 10.87 10.18 4.57
C GLU A 172 9.82 9.10 4.83
N PRO A 173 10.12 8.05 5.61
CA PRO A 173 9.13 7.05 5.94
C PRO A 173 8.01 7.80 6.64
N GLY A 174 6.90 7.99 5.92
CA GLY A 174 5.63 8.26 6.57
C GLY A 174 5.53 7.24 7.69
N VAL A 175 5.34 7.71 8.92
CA VAL A 175 5.09 6.85 10.08
C VAL A 175 4.20 5.72 9.59
N PRO A 176 4.66 4.45 9.64
CA PRO A 176 3.93 3.34 9.04
C PRO A 176 2.48 3.44 9.50
N ASP A 177 1.53 3.60 8.58
CA ASP A 177 0.12 3.52 8.95
C ASP A 177 -0.09 2.10 9.43
N PRO A 178 -0.23 1.86 10.74
CA PRO A 178 -0.05 0.53 11.25
C PRO A 178 -1.40 -0.19 11.15
N GLY A 179 -1.70 -0.67 9.94
CA GLY A 179 -2.80 -1.57 9.59
C GLY A 179 -4.00 -1.61 10.54
N SER A 180 -4.46 -2.81 10.85
CA SER A 180 -5.55 -3.04 11.79
C SER A 180 -5.25 -2.45 13.18
N ARG A 181 -6.29 -2.11 13.96
CA ARG A 181 -6.13 -1.60 15.34
C ARG A 181 -5.20 -2.46 16.22
N GLY A 182 -5.09 -3.76 15.94
CA GLY A 182 -4.16 -4.67 16.62
C GLY A 182 -2.70 -4.48 16.22
N GLU A 183 -2.41 -4.25 14.94
CA GLU A 183 -1.05 -3.99 14.44
C GLU A 183 -0.52 -2.65 14.95
N ARG A 184 -1.39 -1.64 15.02
CA ARG A 184 -1.10 -0.37 15.71
C ARG A 184 -0.69 -0.56 17.16
N VAL A 185 -1.42 -1.41 17.89
CA VAL A 185 -1.12 -1.69 19.29
C VAL A 185 0.23 -2.41 19.43
N GLU A 186 0.54 -3.38 18.57
CA GLU A 186 1.83 -4.08 18.61
C GLU A 186 3.01 -3.18 18.23
N TRP A 187 2.84 -2.33 17.21
CA TRP A 187 3.86 -1.34 16.85
C TRP A 187 4.08 -0.33 17.98
N GLU A 188 3.02 0.21 18.58
CA GLU A 188 3.11 1.08 19.76
C GLU A 188 3.84 0.39 20.93
N ARG A 189 3.63 -0.92 21.12
CA ARG A 189 4.36 -1.71 22.14
C ARG A 189 5.84 -1.84 21.81
N ALA A 190 6.18 -2.10 20.54
CA ALA A 190 7.58 -2.20 20.11
C ALA A 190 8.33 -0.87 20.34
N VAL A 191 7.71 0.25 19.94
CA VAL A 191 8.28 1.59 20.18
C VAL A 191 8.40 1.87 21.67
N ALA A 192 7.39 1.53 22.48
CA ALA A 192 7.47 1.73 23.93
C ALA A 192 8.64 0.96 24.55
N LEU A 193 8.81 -0.31 24.19
CA LEU A 193 9.92 -1.14 24.67
C LEU A 193 11.29 -0.53 24.33
N ASP A 194 11.44 -0.07 23.09
CA ASP A 194 12.68 0.53 22.60
C ASP A 194 13.01 1.83 23.35
N LEU A 195 12.03 2.71 23.56
CA LEU A 195 12.22 3.94 24.34
C LEU A 195 12.63 3.68 25.80
N PHE A 196 12.06 2.64 26.43
CA PHE A 196 12.47 2.28 27.80
C PHE A 196 13.87 1.65 27.86
N ARG A 197 14.37 1.08 26.76
CA ARG A 197 15.75 0.59 26.65
C ARG A 197 16.74 1.72 26.38
N GLN A 198 16.42 2.62 25.45
CA GLN A 198 17.31 3.72 25.06
C GLN A 198 17.39 4.80 26.14
N PHE A 199 16.29 5.05 26.85
CA PHE A 199 16.20 6.07 27.87
C PHE A 199 15.74 5.46 29.20
N PRO A 200 16.55 4.63 29.89
CA PRO A 200 16.10 3.89 31.08
C PRO A 200 15.77 4.80 32.27
N ALA A 201 16.54 5.87 32.47
CA ALA A 201 16.32 6.84 33.56
C ALA A 201 15.72 8.17 33.09
N ASP A 202 15.77 8.47 31.79
CA ASP A 202 15.32 9.75 31.25
C ASP A 202 13.84 9.73 30.87
N LYS A 203 12.99 10.14 31.81
CA LYS A 203 11.55 10.29 31.59
C LYS A 203 11.22 11.32 30.52
N ARG A 204 11.94 12.44 30.49
CA ARG A 204 11.62 13.55 29.60
C ARG A 204 11.94 13.18 28.15
N GLY A 205 13.10 12.58 27.91
CA GLY A 205 13.48 12.05 26.60
C GLY A 205 12.46 11.05 26.06
N ARG A 206 11.97 10.12 26.90
CA ARG A 206 10.90 9.17 26.49
C ARG A 206 9.60 9.86 26.09
N ASP A 207 9.15 10.82 26.90
CA ASP A 207 7.87 11.51 26.69
C ASP A 207 7.91 12.35 25.38
N GLU A 208 9.01 13.06 25.14
CA GLU A 208 9.25 13.86 23.92
C GLU A 208 9.36 12.98 22.67
N GLU A 209 10.14 11.90 22.75
CA GLU A 209 10.37 11.01 21.63
C GLU A 209 9.12 10.16 21.29
N TRP A 210 8.34 9.77 22.30
CA TRP A 210 7.04 9.12 22.08
C TRP A 210 6.04 10.03 21.37
N ALA A 211 5.96 11.30 21.79
CA ALA A 211 5.10 12.27 21.13
C ALA A 211 5.53 12.49 19.67
N ARG A 212 6.84 12.50 19.40
CA ARG A 212 7.41 12.63 18.06
C ARG A 212 7.11 11.42 17.16
N LEU A 213 7.32 10.20 17.67
CA LEU A 213 7.20 8.96 16.90
C LEU A 213 5.75 8.49 16.73
N VAL A 214 4.95 8.55 17.79
CA VAL A 214 3.60 7.95 17.85
C VAL A 214 2.49 9.00 17.75
N GLY A 215 2.80 10.28 17.95
CA GLY A 215 1.80 11.37 17.89
C GLY A 215 0.73 11.28 18.99
N SER A 216 0.99 10.51 20.05
CA SER A 216 0.04 10.23 21.14
C SER A 216 0.54 10.78 22.48
N SER A 217 -0.39 10.94 23.44
CA SER A 217 -0.03 11.48 24.76
C SER A 217 0.93 10.55 25.52
N PRO A 218 1.81 11.08 26.39
CA PRO A 218 2.71 10.26 27.22
C PRO A 218 1.96 9.21 28.07
N HIS A 219 0.71 9.46 28.46
CA HIS A 219 -0.09 8.48 29.19
C HIS A 219 -0.28 7.15 28.41
N SER A 220 -0.34 7.22 27.08
CA SER A 220 -0.43 6.01 26.23
C SER A 220 0.85 5.18 26.25
N LEU A 221 2.05 5.80 26.33
CA LEU A 221 3.33 5.12 26.50
C LEU A 221 3.35 4.25 27.75
N TYR A 222 3.03 4.83 28.91
CA TYR A 222 3.03 4.08 30.18
C TYR A 222 1.92 3.03 30.25
N ARG A 223 0.82 3.21 29.50
CA ARG A 223 -0.17 2.15 29.32
C ARG A 223 0.43 0.95 28.57
N ARG A 224 1.19 1.18 27.49
CA ARG A 224 1.89 0.12 26.75
C ARG A 224 2.99 -0.55 27.59
N LYS A 225 3.71 0.22 28.40
CA LYS A 225 4.65 -0.32 29.41
C LYS A 225 3.99 -1.37 30.30
N ARG A 226 2.86 -1.03 30.92
CA ARG A 226 2.10 -1.95 31.79
C ARG A 226 1.60 -3.20 31.06
N GLU A 227 1.23 -3.05 29.79
CA GLU A 227 0.82 -4.19 28.95
C GLU A 227 2.01 -5.13 28.66
N LEU A 228 3.20 -4.59 28.40
CA LEU A 228 4.42 -5.36 28.17
C LEU A 228 4.89 -6.08 29.45
N GLU A 229 4.83 -5.43 30.61
CA GLU A 229 5.14 -6.03 31.91
C GLU A 229 4.21 -7.21 32.21
N ARG A 230 2.90 -7.05 31.97
CA ARG A 230 1.91 -8.13 32.13
C ARG A 230 2.13 -9.31 31.17
N ALA A 231 2.72 -9.04 30.01
CA ALA A 231 3.04 -10.05 29.02
C ALA A 231 4.44 -10.68 29.22
N GLY A 232 5.21 -10.25 30.22
CA GLY A 232 6.59 -10.71 30.46
C GLY A 232 7.58 -10.33 29.37
N ARG A 233 7.33 -9.24 28.64
CA ARG A 233 8.13 -8.78 27.49
C ARG A 233 9.00 -7.55 27.80
N MET A 234 9.06 -7.16 29.07
CA MET A 234 9.77 -5.99 29.57
C MET A 234 10.70 -6.37 30.72
#